data_AF-A0A951C4W3-F1
#
_entry.id   AF-A0A951C4W3-F1
#
_cell.length_a   1.000
_cell.length_b   1.000
_cell.length_c   1.000
_cell.angle_alpha   90.00
_cell.angle_beta   90.00
_cell.angle_gamma   90.00
#
_symmetry.space_group_name_H-M   'P 1'
#
loop_
_entity.id
_entity.type
_entity.pdbx_description
1 polymer ?
#
loop_
_entity_poly.entity_id
_entity_poly.type
_entity_poly.pdbx_seq_one_letter_code
_entity_poly.pdbx_strand_id
1 'polypeptide(L)' 'MERKYIINGTIGAILLVALIYFYGGSQVPSGQPPLRSLTAQNLSELKQEFNASKDQARVLLLLSPT' A
#
# COMPACT_ATOMS: atom_id res chain seq x y z
N MET A 1 -11.53 17.07 35.16
CA MET A 1 -10.35 16.84 34.30
C MET A 1 -9.83 18.18 33.84
N GLU A 2 -8.55 18.46 34.04
CA GLU A 2 -7.97 19.73 33.58
C GLU A 2 -8.05 19.84 32.04
N ARG A 3 -8.38 21.02 31.53
CA ARG A 3 -8.53 21.31 30.09
C ARG A 3 -7.32 20.86 29.26
N LYS A 4 -6.11 20.90 29.85
CA LYS A 4 -4.85 20.43 29.24
C LYS A 4 -4.86 18.94 28.85
N TYR A 5 -5.51 18.08 29.63
CA TYR A 5 -5.56 16.64 29.31
C TYR A 5 -6.49 16.36 28.16
N ILE A 6 -7.60 17.12 28.05
CA ILE A 6 -8.52 17.02 26.91
C ILE A 6 -7.80 17.46 25.64
N ILE A 7 -7.09 18.59 25.66
CA ILE A 7 -6.33 19.08 24.50
C ILE A 7 -5.26 18.08 24.08
N ASN A 8 -4.45 17.59 25.02
CA ASN A 8 -3.39 16.63 24.71
C ASN A 8 -3.95 15.30 24.19
N GLY A 9 -5.07 14.83 24.74
CA GLY A 9 -5.76 13.64 24.25
C GLY A 9 -6.24 13.80 22.81
N THR A 10 -6.86 14.94 22.49
CA THR A 10 -7.31 15.24 21.13
C THR A 10 -6.15 15.31 20.14
N ILE A 11 -5.05 15.99 20.49
CA ILE A 11 -3.85 16.05 19.64
C ILE A 11 -3.29 14.65 19.40
N GLY A 12 -3.18 13.84 20.46
CA GLY A 12 -2.73 12.46 20.35
C GLY A 12 -3.59 11.64 19.38
N ALA A 13 -4.91 11.74 19.50
CA ALA A 13 -5.84 11.04 18.61
C ALA A 13 -5.68 11.47 17.14
N ILE A 14 -5.57 12.78 16.88
CA ILE A 14 -5.38 13.32 15.53
C ILE A 14 -4.08 12.79 14.90
N LEU A 15 -2.98 12.81 15.66
CA LEU A 15 -1.69 12.31 15.18
C LEU A 15 -1.75 10.82 14.85
N LEU A 16 -2.45 10.04 15.68
CA LEU A 16 -2.61 8.60 15.48
C LEU A 16 -3.42 8.29 14.21
N VAL A 17 -4.49 9.04 13.97
CA VAL A 17 -5.30 8.94 12.74
C VAL A 17 -4.47 9.34 11.52
N ALA A 18 -3.69 10.43 11.60
CA ALA A 18 -2.83 10.86 10.51
C ALA A 18 -1.78 9.79 10.15
N LEU A 19 -1.15 9.17 11.17
CA LEU A 19 -0.22 8.08 10.94
C LEU A 19 -0.87 6.89 10.25
N ILE A 20 -2.07 6.47 10.69
CA ILE A 20 -2.81 5.38 10.04
C ILE A 20 -3.16 5.75 8.59
N TYR A 21 -3.59 6.99 8.34
CA TYR A 21 -3.97 7.42 7.00
C TYR A 21 -2.79 7.44 6.02
N PHE A 22 -1.63 7.96 6.43
CA PHE A 22 -0.46 8.07 5.55
C PHE A 22 0.37 6.79 5.45
N TYR A 23 0.35 5.93 6.47
CA TYR A 23 1.23 4.76 6.55
C TYR A 23 0.48 3.41 6.68
N GLY A 24 -0.85 3.40 6.73
CA GLY A 24 -1.67 2.19 6.89
C GLY A 24 -1.66 1.25 5.69
N GLY A 25 -1.00 1.63 4.59
CA GLY A 25 -0.94 0.85 3.35
C GLY A 25 -2.26 0.86 2.57
N SER A 26 -2.25 0.22 1.40
CA SER A 26 -3.44 0.08 0.55
C SER A 26 -4.26 -1.12 1.02
N GLN A 27 -5.57 -0.93 1.24
CA GLN A 27 -6.47 -2.06 1.47
C GLN A 27 -6.62 -2.85 0.18
N VAL A 28 -6.18 -4.10 0.21
CA VAL A 28 -6.45 -5.10 -0.83
C VAL A 28 -7.38 -6.17 -0.26
N PRO A 29 -8.25 -6.76 -1.09
CA PRO A 29 -9.07 -7.90 -0.67
C PRO A 29 -8.23 -9.00 -0.03
N SER A 30 -8.80 -9.72 0.94
CA SER A 30 -8.10 -10.83 1.61
C SER A 30 -7.57 -11.86 0.61
N GLY A 31 -6.29 -12.17 0.69
CA GLY A 31 -5.61 -13.11 -0.21
C GLY A 31 -5.00 -12.47 -1.46
N GLN A 32 -5.23 -11.17 -1.70
CA GLN A 32 -4.58 -10.44 -2.79
C GLN A 32 -3.34 -9.71 -2.27
N PRO A 33 -2.16 -9.87 -2.92
CA PRO A 33 -1.00 -9.06 -2.59
C PRO A 33 -1.24 -7.59 -2.97
N PRO A 34 -0.67 -6.62 -2.21
CA PRO A 34 -0.76 -5.20 -2.54
C PRO A 34 -0.26 -4.91 -3.96
N LEU A 35 -0.92 -3.98 -4.64
CA LEU A 35 -0.41 -3.44 -5.90
C LEU A 35 0.94 -2.77 -5.66
N ARG A 36 1.88 -2.99 -6.58
CA ARG A 36 3.21 -2.40 -6.54
C ARG A 36 3.37 -1.40 -7.68
N SER A 37 4.00 -0.28 -7.40
CA SER A 37 4.42 0.65 -8.44
C SER A 37 5.53 0.02 -9.28
N LEU A 38 5.37 0.03 -10.60
CA LEU A 38 6.40 -0.40 -11.53
C LEU A 38 7.48 0.69 -11.61
N THR A 39 8.74 0.32 -11.34
CA THR A 39 9.90 1.20 -11.38
C THR A 39 11.01 0.56 -12.21
N ALA A 40 12.04 1.34 -12.55
CA ALA A 40 13.21 0.81 -13.25
C ALA A 40 13.92 -0.31 -12.46
N GLN A 41 13.85 -0.26 -11.12
CA GLN A 41 14.54 -1.19 -10.24
C GLN A 41 13.85 -2.57 -10.16
N ASN A 42 12.51 -2.61 -10.29
CA ASN A 42 11.73 -3.85 -10.15
C ASN A 42 11.23 -4.43 -11.48
N LEU A 43 11.51 -3.77 -12.60
CA LEU A 43 11.10 -4.23 -13.93
C LEU A 43 11.72 -5.60 -14.31
N SER A 44 12.96 -5.86 -13.91
CA SER A 44 13.64 -7.14 -14.17
C SER A 44 12.99 -8.30 -13.41
N GLU A 45 12.63 -8.07 -12.14
CA GLU A 45 11.93 -9.03 -11.28
C GLU A 45 10.54 -9.36 -11.87
N LEU A 46 9.76 -8.34 -12.26
CA LEU A 46 8.47 -8.55 -12.92
C LEU A 46 8.62 -9.42 -14.19
N LYS A 47 9.63 -9.13 -15.02
CA LYS A 47 9.89 -9.90 -16.24
C LYS A 47 10.26 -11.35 -15.91
N GLN A 48 11.03 -11.59 -14.86
CA GLN A 48 11.41 -12.93 -14.43
C GLN A 48 10.17 -13.70 -13.94
N GLU A 49 9.38 -13.14 -13.03
CA GLU A 49 8.18 -13.77 -12.47
C GLU A 49 7.15 -14.08 -13.56
N PHE A 50 6.90 -13.10 -14.44
CA PHE A 50 5.98 -13.29 -15.55
C PHE A 50 6.43 -14.43 -16.48
N ASN A 51 7.73 -14.57 -16.74
CA ASN A 51 8.25 -15.62 -17.62
C ASN A 51 8.44 -16.98 -16.96
N ALA A 52 8.42 -17.08 -15.62
CA ALA A 52 8.51 -18.35 -14.90
C ALA A 52 7.31 -19.26 -15.21
N SER A 53 6.12 -18.69 -15.43
CA SER A 53 4.88 -19.43 -15.72
C SER A 53 4.60 -19.55 -17.22
N LYS A 54 5.64 -19.78 -18.04
CA LYS A 54 5.56 -19.74 -19.51
C LYS A 54 4.57 -20.74 -20.12
N ASP A 55 4.28 -21.84 -19.43
CA ASP A 55 3.41 -22.92 -19.89
C ASP A 55 1.92 -22.67 -19.57
N GLN A 56 1.57 -21.49 -19.02
CA GLN A 56 0.21 -21.10 -18.67
C GLN A 56 -0.17 -19.75 -19.30
N ALA A 57 -1.48 -19.51 -19.44
CA ALA A 57 -2.01 -18.20 -19.82
C ALA A 57 -1.73 -17.18 -18.70
N ARG A 58 -1.23 -16.00 -19.06
CA ARG A 58 -0.77 -14.97 -18.12
C ARG A 58 -1.43 -13.63 -18.44
N VAL A 59 -1.88 -12.92 -17.41
CA VAL A 59 -2.49 -11.59 -17.52
C VAL A 59 -1.67 -10.62 -16.68
N LEU A 60 -1.31 -9.48 -17.28
CA LEU A 60 -0.66 -8.37 -16.58
C LEU A 60 -1.60 -7.17 -16.62
N LEU A 61 -1.95 -6.65 -15.44
CA LEU A 61 -2.74 -5.42 -15.31
C LEU A 61 -1.82 -4.25 -14.95
N LEU A 62 -1.78 -3.24 -15.81
CA LEU A 62 -1.05 -2.00 -15.58
C LEU A 62 -2.06 -0.88 -15.33
N LEU A 63 -1.94 -0.23 -14.18
CA LEU A 63 -2.78 0.89 -13.78
C LEU A 63 -1.92 2.15 -13.79
N SER A 64 -2.30 3.15 -14.59
CA SER A 64 -1.69 4.48 -14.52
C SER A 64 -2.38 5.28 -13.42
N PRO A 65 -1.64 5.95 -12.52
CA PRO A 65 -2.23 6.97 -11.65
C PRO A 65 -2.88 8.06 -12.50
N THR A 66 -4.13 8.41 -12.20
CA THR A 66 -4.85 9.56 -12.77
C THR A 66 -4.46 10.85 -12.08
#